data_AF-A0A834BB53-F1
#
_entry.id   AF-A0A834BB53-F1
#
_cell.length_a   1.000
_cell.length_b   1.000
_cell.length_c   1.000
_cell.angle_alpha   90.00
_cell.angle_beta   90.00
_cell.angle_gamma   90.00
#
_symmetry.space_group_name_H-M   'P 1'
#
loop_
_entity.id
_entity.type
_entity.pdbx_description
1 polymer ?
#
loop_
_entity_poly.entity_id
_entity_poly.type
_entity_poly.pdbx_seq_one_letter_code
_entity_poly.pdbx_strand_id
1 'polypeptide(L)'
;MTEKPGAATKLVYELYTALQKKKKSGLIGVEMHTLQPLPNTRLQNTKSEALGDQRLSRRRQNEIMAKIQAAIIQIPKPASNRTLKALEAQKMMKKKKETEDVAKEIKKFEELLKKDLQAKDSASKASLDAAGQTTADLLNTYSDDEYIKKIQKRLEEDAFAREQREKRRRRLLMDQLIAHEAQEEAYREEQLINRLMRQSQQERRIAVQLMHVRHEKEVLWQNRIFREKQYEERRLKEFQDALDREAALAKQAKIDFEEQAARQREIHEQIAVERAEASYQKHYIMCASILDQILDLSTKVADYRMLTDNLIPYKLMHDWKELFFHGKPIYEQACIKDLPAKPSAEQLVELEKRDLLDNSDYGEYKLITLYRMAVRESSSPAMTIPLPLPGRRPEQHHGTCLGSPGTCSRIAMSYLIQ
;
A
#
# COMPACT_ATOMS: atom_id res chain seq x y z
N MET A 1 -40.04 63.18 -39.69
CA MET A 1 -40.18 61.72 -39.51
C MET A 1 -39.32 61.29 -38.33
N THR A 2 -39.88 61.23 -37.12
CA THR A 2 -39.18 60.76 -35.91
C THR A 2 -39.49 59.28 -35.71
N GLU A 3 -38.63 58.42 -36.23
CA GLU A 3 -38.77 56.97 -36.07
C GLU A 3 -38.51 56.59 -34.62
N LYS A 4 -39.54 56.05 -33.96
CA LYS A 4 -39.42 55.54 -32.59
C LYS A 4 -38.61 54.24 -32.63
N PRO A 5 -37.52 54.12 -31.87
CA PRO A 5 -36.75 52.89 -31.81
C PRO A 5 -37.63 51.73 -31.31
N GLY A 6 -37.71 50.66 -32.10
CA GLY A 6 -38.50 49.46 -31.82
C GLY A 6 -38.00 48.73 -30.57
N ALA A 7 -38.87 47.90 -29.97
CA ALA A 7 -38.59 47.20 -28.70
C ALA A 7 -37.24 46.43 -28.71
N ALA A 8 -36.88 45.83 -29.84
CA ALA A 8 -35.61 45.14 -30.02
C ALA A 8 -34.39 46.06 -29.84
N THR A 9 -34.43 47.29 -30.39
CA THR A 9 -33.33 48.25 -30.20
C THR A 9 -33.18 48.74 -28.77
N LYS A 10 -34.30 48.86 -28.03
CA LYS A 10 -34.28 49.19 -26.60
C LYS A 10 -33.66 48.05 -25.78
N LEU A 11 -34.08 46.81 -26.04
CA LEU A 11 -33.53 45.63 -25.37
C LEU A 11 -32.04 45.46 -25.64
N VAL A 12 -31.58 45.68 -26.87
CA VAL A 12 -30.15 45.61 -27.21
C VAL A 12 -29.36 46.71 -26.47
N TYR A 13 -29.91 47.91 -26.36
CA TYR A 13 -29.26 49.01 -25.64
C TYR A 13 -29.24 48.78 -24.12
N GLU A 14 -30.30 48.22 -23.56
CA GLU A 14 -30.38 47.78 -22.16
C GLU A 14 -29.41 46.64 -21.86
N LEU A 15 -29.27 45.67 -22.77
CA LEU A 15 -28.32 44.58 -22.62
C LEU A 15 -26.87 45.07 -22.71
N TYR A 16 -26.59 45.99 -23.64
CA TYR A 16 -25.28 46.63 -23.75
C TYR A 16 -24.91 47.42 -22.50
N THR A 17 -25.84 48.20 -21.95
CA THR A 17 -25.60 48.96 -20.71
C THR A 17 -25.47 48.06 -19.49
N ALA A 18 -26.23 46.97 -19.40
CA ALA A 18 -26.09 45.96 -18.35
C ALA A 18 -24.73 45.25 -18.42
N LEU A 19 -24.25 44.87 -19.61
CA LEU A 19 -22.95 44.24 -19.81
C LEU A 19 -21.79 45.19 -19.49
N GLN A 20 -21.90 46.47 -19.85
CA GLN A 20 -20.90 47.47 -19.50
C GLN A 20 -20.87 47.74 -17.99
N LYS A 21 -22.02 47.78 -17.32
CA LYS A 21 -22.10 47.87 -15.86
C LYS A 21 -21.49 46.63 -15.18
N LYS A 22 -21.77 45.43 -15.68
CA LYS A 22 -21.20 44.15 -15.18
C LYS A 22 -19.68 44.06 -15.37
N LYS A 23 -19.15 44.65 -16.46
CA LYS A 23 -17.71 44.76 -16.71
C LYS A 23 -17.04 45.78 -15.78
N LYS A 24 -17.69 46.93 -15.52
CA LYS A 24 -17.19 47.98 -14.62
C LYS A 24 -17.30 47.62 -13.14
N SER A 25 -18.30 46.82 -12.76
CA SER A 25 -18.49 46.35 -11.38
C SER A 25 -17.52 45.23 -10.96
N GLY A 26 -16.56 44.86 -11.82
CA GLY A 26 -15.54 43.86 -11.48
C GLY A 26 -16.05 42.43 -11.26
N LEU A 27 -17.37 42.18 -11.35
CA LEU A 27 -17.96 40.86 -11.06
C LEU A 27 -17.45 39.75 -12.01
N ILE A 28 -17.04 40.10 -13.23
CA ILE A 28 -16.49 39.14 -14.19
C ILE A 28 -15.05 38.70 -13.81
N GLY A 29 -14.35 39.48 -12.98
CA GLY A 29 -13.01 39.12 -12.48
C GLY A 29 -13.04 38.24 -11.22
N VAL A 30 -14.12 38.31 -10.42
CA VAL A 30 -14.20 37.62 -9.12
C VAL A 30 -14.81 36.20 -9.26
N GLU A 31 -15.79 35.99 -10.14
CA GLU A 31 -16.40 34.65 -10.35
C GLU A 31 -15.62 33.74 -11.33
N MET A 32 -14.76 34.29 -12.19
CA MET A 32 -13.88 33.46 -13.03
C MET A 32 -12.72 32.83 -12.24
N HIS A 33 -12.46 33.30 -11.02
CA HIS A 33 -11.41 32.74 -10.16
C HIS A 33 -11.86 31.53 -9.33
N THR A 34 -13.16 31.21 -9.31
CA THR A 34 -13.72 30.09 -8.53
C THR A 34 -14.06 28.84 -9.37
N LEU A 35 -13.96 28.89 -10.70
CA LEU A 35 -14.19 27.71 -11.57
C LEU A 35 -13.11 27.48 -12.63
N GLN A 36 -11.94 28.12 -12.52
CA GLN A 36 -10.78 27.83 -13.35
C GLN A 36 -9.83 26.90 -12.57
N PRO A 37 -9.51 25.68 -13.04
CA PRO A 37 -8.43 24.91 -12.44
C PRO A 37 -7.13 25.67 -12.73
N LEU A 38 -6.58 26.37 -11.72
CA LEU A 38 -5.35 27.15 -11.85
C LEU A 38 -4.26 26.25 -12.48
N PRO A 39 -3.76 26.53 -13.70
CA PRO A 39 -2.57 25.86 -14.21
C PRO A 39 -1.33 26.22 -13.36
N ASN A 40 -1.42 27.30 -12.59
CA ASN A 40 -0.38 27.76 -11.67
C ASN A 40 -0.26 26.91 -10.41
N THR A 41 -1.34 26.30 -9.88
CA THR A 41 -1.19 25.37 -8.74
C THR A 41 -0.54 24.08 -9.19
N ARG A 42 -0.84 23.55 -10.38
CA ARG A 42 -0.10 22.39 -10.91
C ARG A 42 1.37 22.71 -11.17
N LEU A 43 1.71 23.89 -11.72
CA LEU A 43 3.11 24.32 -11.90
C LEU A 43 3.82 24.64 -10.57
N GLN A 44 3.13 25.15 -9.57
CA GLN A 44 3.70 25.37 -8.23
C GLN A 44 3.84 24.05 -7.46
N ASN A 45 2.89 23.13 -7.61
CA ASN A 45 2.94 21.80 -7.03
C ASN A 45 4.08 21.00 -7.66
N THR A 46 4.21 20.97 -8.98
CA THR A 46 5.34 20.28 -9.65
C THR A 46 6.69 20.93 -9.35
N LYS A 47 6.76 22.27 -9.21
CA LYS A 47 7.97 22.94 -8.73
C LYS A 47 8.26 22.61 -7.26
N SER A 48 7.23 22.53 -6.40
CA SER A 48 7.38 22.19 -4.98
C SER A 48 7.77 20.73 -4.77
N GLU A 49 7.26 19.83 -5.62
CA GLU A 49 7.62 18.41 -5.69
C GLU A 49 9.05 18.25 -6.19
N ALA A 50 9.43 18.92 -7.28
CA ALA A 50 10.82 18.90 -7.78
C ALA A 50 11.83 19.47 -6.77
N LEU A 51 11.46 20.52 -6.02
CA LEU A 51 12.26 21.04 -4.91
C LEU A 51 12.31 20.08 -3.73
N GLY A 52 11.21 19.36 -3.46
CA GLY A 52 11.13 18.27 -2.48
C GLY A 52 12.07 17.13 -2.84
N ASP A 53 12.03 16.67 -4.07
CA ASP A 53 12.87 15.60 -4.61
C ASP A 53 14.36 15.98 -4.60
N GLN A 54 14.68 17.23 -4.93
CA GLN A 54 16.05 17.74 -4.82
C GLN A 54 16.55 17.76 -3.37
N ARG A 55 15.69 18.13 -2.40
CA ARG A 55 16.01 18.08 -0.96
C ARG A 55 16.17 16.64 -0.48
N LEU A 56 15.32 15.72 -0.93
CA LEU A 56 15.42 14.29 -0.60
C LEU A 56 16.70 13.67 -1.21
N SER A 57 17.05 14.03 -2.44
CA SER A 57 18.28 13.58 -3.10
C SER A 57 19.53 14.09 -2.38
N ARG A 58 19.55 15.37 -1.96
CA ARG A 58 20.62 15.90 -1.08
C ARG A 58 20.67 15.22 0.27
N ARG A 59 19.53 14.92 0.90
CA ARG A 59 19.48 14.15 2.15
C ARG A 59 20.04 12.75 1.98
N ARG A 60 19.69 12.05 0.90
CA ARG A 60 20.25 10.73 0.56
C ARG A 60 21.75 10.80 0.30
N GLN A 61 22.23 11.80 -0.44
CA GLN A 61 23.67 12.01 -0.65
C GLN A 61 24.40 12.28 0.67
N ASN A 62 23.84 13.12 1.53
CA ASN A 62 24.40 13.41 2.86
C ASN A 62 24.35 12.19 3.78
N GLU A 63 23.30 11.38 3.71
CA GLU A 63 23.16 10.14 4.48
C GLU A 63 24.13 9.07 3.98
N ILE A 64 24.35 8.95 2.68
CA ILE A 64 25.37 8.07 2.09
C ILE A 64 26.77 8.56 2.52
N MET A 65 27.04 9.86 2.46
CA MET A 65 28.32 10.42 2.89
C MET A 65 28.54 10.23 4.40
N ALA A 66 27.50 10.39 5.22
CA ALA A 66 27.52 10.12 6.66
C ALA A 66 27.68 8.62 6.96
N LYS A 67 27.04 7.73 6.19
CA LYS A 67 27.25 6.28 6.28
C LYS A 67 28.65 5.87 5.85
N ILE A 68 29.23 6.52 4.82
CA ILE A 68 30.62 6.32 4.42
C ILE A 68 31.54 6.81 5.55
N GLN A 69 31.31 7.99 6.10
CA GLN A 69 32.10 8.52 7.23
C GLN A 69 31.96 7.69 8.51
N ALA A 70 30.79 7.14 8.79
CA ALA A 70 30.54 6.26 9.94
C ALA A 70 31.05 4.82 9.72
N ALA A 71 31.05 4.34 8.46
CA ALA A 71 31.63 3.05 8.07
C ALA A 71 33.15 3.12 7.85
N ILE A 72 33.72 4.32 7.75
CA ILE A 72 35.14 4.56 8.02
C ILE A 72 35.32 4.35 9.53
N ILE A 73 35.45 3.08 9.90
CA ILE A 73 36.03 2.68 11.17
C ILE A 73 37.39 3.39 11.19
N GLN A 74 37.55 4.39 12.05
CA GLN A 74 38.88 4.78 12.50
C GLN A 74 39.44 3.55 13.21
N ILE A 75 40.06 2.65 12.42
CA ILE A 75 40.99 1.69 12.96
C ILE A 75 42.04 2.59 13.62
N PRO A 76 42.17 2.63 14.95
CA PRO A 76 43.28 3.35 15.56
C PRO A 76 44.51 2.78 14.87
N LYS A 77 45.25 3.63 14.13
CA LYS A 77 46.45 3.20 13.40
C LYS A 77 47.20 2.26 14.34
N PRO A 78 47.30 0.94 14.04
CA PRO A 78 47.97 0.03 14.95
C PRO A 78 49.37 0.61 15.13
N ALA A 79 49.75 0.92 16.38
CA ALA A 79 50.94 1.67 16.74
C ALA A 79 52.11 1.27 15.83
N SER A 80 52.27 2.02 14.74
CA SER A 80 53.09 1.55 13.65
C SER A 80 54.52 1.75 14.08
N ASN A 81 55.30 0.69 13.94
CA ASN A 81 56.75 0.68 14.06
C ASN A 81 57.37 0.55 15.46
N ARG A 82 56.61 0.34 16.56
CA ARG A 82 57.26 0.13 17.87
C ARG A 82 57.91 -1.26 17.98
N THR A 83 57.27 -2.31 17.48
CA THR A 83 57.78 -3.70 17.52
C THR A 83 58.86 -3.96 16.46
N LEU A 84 58.72 -3.44 15.25
CA LEU A 84 59.73 -3.56 14.19
C LEU A 84 61.01 -2.77 14.53
N LYS A 85 60.90 -1.52 15.02
CA LYS A 85 62.08 -0.77 15.49
C LYS A 85 62.74 -1.41 16.71
N ALA A 86 61.96 -2.02 17.61
CA ALA A 86 62.53 -2.73 18.76
C ALA A 86 63.30 -4.00 18.32
N LEU A 87 62.78 -4.75 17.35
CA LEU A 87 63.46 -5.93 16.79
C LEU A 87 64.71 -5.55 15.97
N GLU A 88 64.66 -4.46 15.20
CA GLU A 88 65.82 -3.93 14.48
C GLU A 88 66.89 -3.41 15.45
N ALA A 89 66.51 -2.66 16.48
CA ALA A 89 67.43 -2.21 17.52
C ALA A 89 68.10 -3.39 18.24
N GLN A 90 67.35 -4.46 18.55
CA GLN A 90 67.91 -5.66 19.17
C GLN A 90 68.88 -6.39 18.24
N LYS A 91 68.58 -6.50 16.93
CA LYS A 91 69.50 -7.06 15.92
C LYS A 91 70.77 -6.23 15.80
N MET A 92 70.66 -4.90 15.80
CA MET A 92 71.82 -4.00 15.76
C MET A 92 72.68 -4.11 17.03
N MET A 93 72.07 -4.28 18.21
CA MET A 93 72.80 -4.50 19.46
C MET A 93 73.54 -5.85 19.49
N LYS A 94 72.96 -6.91 18.90
CA LYS A 94 73.65 -8.20 18.76
C LYS A 94 74.85 -8.11 17.82
N LYS A 95 74.68 -7.49 16.64
CA LYS A 95 75.78 -7.23 15.70
C LYS A 95 76.91 -6.40 16.33
N LYS A 96 76.58 -5.38 17.12
CA LYS A 96 77.58 -4.57 17.84
C LYS A 96 78.37 -5.40 18.85
N LYS A 97 77.70 -6.26 19.63
CA LYS A 97 78.39 -7.18 20.56
C LYS A 97 79.28 -8.17 19.83
N GLU A 98 78.80 -8.77 18.74
CA GLU A 98 79.60 -9.67 17.89
C GLU A 98 80.84 -8.95 17.33
N THR A 99 80.71 -7.70 16.85
CA THR A 99 81.87 -6.93 16.37
C THR A 99 82.83 -6.55 17.49
N GLU A 100 82.34 -6.27 18.70
CA GLU A 100 83.18 -5.99 19.87
C GLU A 100 83.94 -7.23 20.32
N ASP A 101 83.31 -8.40 20.28
CA ASP A 101 83.94 -9.67 20.67
C ASP A 101 84.97 -10.11 19.63
N VAL A 102 84.68 -9.97 18.33
CA VAL A 102 85.68 -10.15 17.26
C VAL A 102 86.84 -9.16 17.40
N ALA A 103 86.57 -7.90 17.75
CA ALA A 103 87.63 -6.92 17.97
C ALA A 103 88.51 -7.27 19.19
N LYS A 104 87.93 -7.85 20.26
CA LYS A 104 88.70 -8.36 21.41
C LYS A 104 89.52 -9.59 21.03
N GLU A 105 88.99 -10.49 20.20
CA GLU A 105 89.72 -11.64 19.69
C GLU A 105 90.88 -11.22 18.78
N ILE A 106 90.68 -10.26 17.88
CA ILE A 106 91.75 -9.69 17.04
C ILE A 106 92.82 -9.06 17.92
N LYS A 107 92.47 -8.26 18.93
CA LYS A 107 93.45 -7.68 19.86
C LYS A 107 94.24 -8.75 20.60
N LYS A 108 93.58 -9.82 21.06
CA LYS A 108 94.28 -10.97 21.67
C LYS A 108 95.23 -11.65 20.68
N PHE A 109 94.82 -11.77 19.41
CA PHE A 109 95.67 -12.31 18.35
C PHE A 109 96.86 -11.42 18.02
N GLU A 110 96.67 -10.10 17.98
CA GLU A 110 97.73 -9.12 17.79
C GLU A 110 98.72 -9.14 18.97
N GLU A 111 98.24 -9.30 20.21
CA GLU A 111 99.10 -9.48 21.39
C GLU A 111 99.92 -10.78 21.32
N LEU A 112 99.33 -11.87 20.81
CA LEU A 112 100.04 -13.13 20.58
C LEU A 112 101.08 -12.99 19.47
N LEU A 113 100.74 -12.35 18.35
CA LEU A 113 101.68 -12.04 17.26
C LEU A 113 102.83 -11.15 17.72
N LYS A 114 102.54 -10.16 18.58
CA LYS A 114 103.56 -9.25 19.14
C LYS A 114 104.49 -9.98 20.12
N LYS A 115 103.97 -10.95 20.88
CA LYS A 115 104.78 -11.86 21.71
C LYS A 115 105.64 -12.80 20.87
N ASP A 116 105.11 -13.35 19.79
CA ASP A 116 105.88 -14.24 18.89
C ASP A 116 106.95 -13.48 18.08
N LEU A 117 106.69 -12.23 17.70
CA LEU A 117 107.69 -11.36 17.08
C LEU A 117 108.81 -10.99 18.07
N GLN A 118 108.49 -10.70 19.35
CA GLN A 118 109.51 -10.48 20.38
C GLN A 118 110.28 -11.76 20.75
N ALA A 119 109.68 -12.95 20.62
CA ALA A 119 110.37 -14.22 20.82
C ALA A 119 111.32 -14.57 19.66
N LYS A 120 111.07 -14.07 18.44
CA LYS A 120 111.93 -14.27 17.26
C LYS A 120 113.10 -13.30 17.15
N ASP A 121 113.04 -12.10 17.75
CA ASP A 121 114.17 -11.17 17.79
C ASP A 121 115.26 -11.53 18.81
N SER A 122 115.01 -12.52 19.68
CA SER A 122 115.97 -13.06 20.67
C SER A 122 116.50 -14.47 20.36
N ALA A 123 116.19 -15.05 19.19
CA ALA A 123 116.62 -16.40 18.81
C ALA A 123 117.49 -16.41 17.55
N SER A 124 118.65 -15.74 17.61
CA SER A 124 119.74 -15.90 16.65
C SER A 124 121.08 -16.17 17.37
N LYS A 125 121.24 -17.36 17.96
CA LYS A 125 122.54 -18.04 18.11
C LYS A 125 122.40 -19.41 18.79
N ALA A 126 123.25 -20.33 18.34
CA ALA A 126 123.60 -21.65 18.90
C ALA A 126 122.62 -22.80 18.57
N SER A 127 123.05 -24.04 18.28
CA SER A 127 124.37 -24.60 18.02
C SER A 127 124.18 -26.10 17.76
N LEU A 128 124.72 -26.56 16.61
CA LEU A 128 125.39 -27.85 16.34
C LEU A 128 124.68 -29.21 16.50
N ASP A 129 124.71 -29.92 15.37
CA ASP A 129 124.85 -31.35 15.13
C ASP A 129 125.71 -32.14 16.14
N ALA A 130 125.37 -33.42 16.36
CA ALA A 130 126.34 -34.54 16.36
C ALA A 130 125.68 -35.93 16.60
N ALA A 131 126.06 -36.88 15.72
CA ALA A 131 126.31 -38.31 15.97
C ALA A 131 125.11 -39.25 16.30
N GLY A 132 125.03 -40.48 15.79
CA GLY A 132 126.07 -41.28 15.14
C GLY A 132 125.52 -42.46 14.35
N GLN A 133 126.16 -42.67 13.19
CA GLN A 133 126.25 -43.90 12.43
C GLN A 133 127.00 -44.99 13.21
N THR A 134 126.87 -46.22 12.68
CA THR A 134 127.70 -47.42 12.90
C THR A 134 127.40 -48.24 14.15
N THR A 135 127.01 -49.51 13.94
CA THR A 135 127.72 -50.73 14.40
C THR A 135 126.71 -51.88 14.57
N ALA A 136 126.64 -52.80 13.61
CA ALA A 136 126.36 -54.22 13.83
C ALA A 136 126.32 -54.94 12.47
N ASP A 137 127.44 -54.85 11.75
CA ASP A 137 127.86 -55.88 10.81
C ASP A 137 128.86 -56.76 11.61
N LEU A 138 128.83 -58.08 11.39
CA LEU A 138 129.46 -59.16 12.17
C LEU A 138 128.59 -59.80 13.27
N LEU A 139 127.79 -60.80 12.88
CA LEU A 139 127.80 -62.18 13.43
C LEU A 139 126.62 -62.99 12.87
N ASN A 140 126.81 -63.54 11.68
CA ASN A 140 125.97 -64.61 11.14
C ASN A 140 126.53 -65.97 11.63
N THR A 141 126.08 -66.42 12.80
CA THR A 141 126.40 -67.73 13.38
C THR A 141 125.13 -68.40 13.89
N TYR A 142 124.65 -69.34 13.07
CA TYR A 142 124.16 -70.67 13.47
C TYR A 142 123.08 -70.76 14.56
N SER A 143 121.83 -70.88 14.09
CA SER A 143 120.68 -71.56 14.73
C SER A 143 120.04 -70.91 15.97
N ASP A 144 119.16 -69.91 15.75
CA ASP A 144 118.00 -69.65 16.62
C ASP A 144 116.80 -68.98 15.90
N ASP A 145 116.67 -69.25 14.60
CA ASP A 145 115.65 -68.67 13.73
C ASP A 145 114.22 -69.10 14.11
N GLU A 146 114.05 -70.30 14.66
CA GLU A 146 112.75 -70.79 15.14
C GLU A 146 112.31 -70.15 16.46
N TYR A 147 113.25 -69.85 17.36
CA TYR A 147 112.96 -69.22 18.64
C TYR A 147 112.59 -67.75 18.46
N ILE A 148 113.32 -67.03 17.60
CA ILE A 148 113.01 -65.64 17.22
C ILE A 148 111.63 -65.59 16.53
N LYS A 149 111.31 -66.54 15.64
CA LYS A 149 109.97 -66.63 15.02
C LYS A 149 108.86 -66.90 16.05
N LYS A 150 109.09 -67.72 17.07
CA LYS A 150 108.12 -67.94 18.18
C LYS A 150 107.95 -66.71 19.07
N ILE A 151 109.00 -65.91 19.29
CA ILE A 151 108.91 -64.63 20.01
C ILE A 151 108.13 -63.60 19.18
N GLN A 152 108.46 -63.47 17.90
CA GLN A 152 107.76 -62.57 16.97
C GLN A 152 106.27 -62.95 16.88
N LYS A 153 105.95 -64.24 16.73
CA LYS A 153 104.57 -64.72 16.70
C LYS A 153 103.78 -64.38 17.97
N ARG A 154 104.37 -64.55 19.16
CA ARG A 154 103.72 -64.17 20.42
C ARG A 154 103.53 -62.65 20.54
N LEU A 155 104.52 -61.87 20.12
CA LEU A 155 104.42 -60.40 20.10
C LEU A 155 103.33 -59.91 19.14
N GLU A 156 103.21 -60.54 17.96
CA GLU A 156 102.16 -60.28 16.97
C GLU A 156 100.77 -60.70 17.49
N GLU A 157 100.65 -61.86 18.12
CA GLU A 157 99.40 -62.33 18.75
C GLU A 157 98.98 -61.43 19.92
N ASP A 158 99.92 -61.01 20.78
CA ASP A 158 99.68 -60.08 21.88
C ASP A 158 99.39 -58.65 21.39
N ALA A 159 99.99 -58.23 20.27
CA ALA A 159 99.67 -56.97 19.60
C ALA A 159 98.26 -57.02 19.02
N PHE A 160 97.90 -58.09 18.32
CA PHE A 160 96.56 -58.31 17.78
C PHE A 160 95.51 -58.40 18.90
N ALA A 161 95.81 -59.08 20.00
CA ALA A 161 94.92 -59.16 21.16
C ALA A 161 94.71 -57.78 21.83
N ARG A 162 95.76 -56.94 21.90
CA ARG A 162 95.63 -55.55 22.37
C ARG A 162 94.81 -54.70 21.41
N GLU A 163 95.07 -54.81 20.11
CA GLU A 163 94.34 -54.09 19.08
C GLU A 163 92.85 -54.46 19.06
N GLN A 164 92.49 -55.74 19.23
CA GLN A 164 91.10 -56.18 19.34
C GLN A 164 90.41 -55.71 20.63
N ARG A 165 91.12 -55.68 21.77
CA ARG A 165 90.59 -55.06 22.99
C ARG A 165 90.36 -53.56 22.78
N GLU A 166 91.28 -52.88 22.10
CA GLU A 166 91.15 -51.47 21.79
C GLU A 166 90.04 -51.18 20.79
N LYS A 167 89.89 -51.99 19.74
CA LYS A 167 88.80 -51.92 18.76
C LYS A 167 87.44 -52.21 19.39
N ARG A 168 87.37 -53.09 20.41
CA ARG A 168 86.15 -53.29 21.20
C ARG A 168 85.85 -52.10 22.09
N ARG A 169 86.85 -51.53 22.77
CA ARG A 169 86.68 -50.30 23.55
C ARG A 169 86.24 -49.12 22.69
N ARG A 170 86.87 -48.91 21.54
CA ARG A 170 86.52 -47.86 20.57
C ARG A 170 85.12 -48.06 20.01
N ARG A 171 84.75 -49.28 19.62
CA ARG A 171 83.38 -49.59 19.18
C ARG A 171 82.36 -49.32 20.27
N LEU A 172 82.58 -49.81 21.48
CA LEU A 172 81.66 -49.59 22.60
C LEU A 172 81.51 -48.10 22.93
N LEU A 173 82.59 -47.32 22.91
CA LEU A 173 82.54 -45.87 23.10
C LEU A 173 81.81 -45.15 21.96
N MET A 174 82.06 -45.53 20.71
CA MET A 174 81.37 -44.97 19.56
C MET A 174 79.89 -45.34 19.55
N ASP A 175 79.55 -46.59 19.86
CA ASP A 175 78.18 -47.06 19.96
C ASP A 175 77.45 -46.35 21.11
N GLN A 176 78.11 -46.07 22.23
CA GLN A 176 77.54 -45.25 23.32
C GLN A 176 77.27 -43.81 22.87
N LEU A 177 78.20 -43.19 22.14
CA LEU A 177 78.03 -41.83 21.61
C LEU A 177 76.90 -41.78 20.58
N ILE A 178 76.85 -42.73 19.65
CA ILE A 178 75.81 -42.86 18.62
C ILE A 178 74.45 -43.11 19.27
N ALA A 179 74.37 -43.98 20.28
CA ALA A 179 73.12 -44.25 20.99
C ALA A 179 72.61 -43.01 21.72
N HIS A 180 73.50 -42.22 22.34
CA HIS A 180 73.14 -40.97 23.00
C HIS A 180 72.68 -39.90 21.98
N GLU A 181 73.40 -39.76 20.86
CA GLU A 181 73.04 -38.84 19.77
C GLU A 181 71.67 -39.21 19.16
N ALA A 182 71.44 -40.49 18.86
CA ALA A 182 70.16 -40.98 18.37
C ALA A 182 69.02 -40.74 19.38
N GLN A 183 69.29 -40.86 20.68
CA GLN A 183 68.30 -40.55 21.72
C GLN A 183 67.97 -39.05 21.78
N GLU A 184 68.97 -38.18 21.65
CA GLU A 184 68.75 -36.73 21.57
C GLU A 184 67.96 -36.33 20.32
N GLU A 185 68.26 -36.95 19.17
CA GLU A 185 67.53 -36.73 17.92
C GLU A 185 66.08 -37.17 18.03
N ALA A 186 65.82 -38.37 18.52
CA ALA A 186 64.47 -38.86 18.77
C ALA A 186 63.70 -37.92 19.71
N TYR A 187 64.35 -37.40 20.77
CA TYR A 187 63.73 -36.45 21.67
C TYR A 187 63.39 -35.11 20.99
N ARG A 188 64.28 -34.60 20.13
CA ARG A 188 64.04 -33.36 19.36
C ARG A 188 62.90 -33.55 18.35
N GLU A 189 62.87 -34.71 17.68
CA GLU A 189 61.82 -35.08 16.74
C GLU A 189 60.47 -35.23 17.43
N GLU A 190 60.39 -35.91 18.57
CA GLU A 190 59.17 -36.02 19.37
C GLU A 190 58.66 -34.65 19.81
N GLN A 191 59.53 -33.73 20.21
CA GLN A 191 59.12 -32.36 20.53
C GLN A 191 58.53 -31.64 19.31
N LEU A 192 59.12 -31.82 18.12
CA LEU A 192 58.62 -31.22 16.89
C LEU A 192 57.27 -31.81 16.49
N ILE A 193 57.14 -33.14 16.51
CA ILE A 193 55.89 -33.87 16.24
C ILE A 193 54.81 -33.39 17.20
N ASN A 194 55.09 -33.27 18.49
CA ASN A 194 54.12 -32.79 19.48
C ASN A 194 53.68 -31.33 19.24
N ARG A 195 54.58 -30.45 18.78
CA ARG A 195 54.22 -29.06 18.42
C ARG A 195 53.35 -29.03 17.17
N LEU A 196 53.75 -29.75 16.11
CA LEU A 196 53.02 -29.83 14.85
C LEU A 196 51.64 -30.48 15.01
N MET A 197 51.55 -31.57 15.78
CA MET A 197 50.28 -32.25 16.07
C MET A 197 49.30 -31.34 16.83
N ARG A 198 49.78 -30.54 17.79
CA ARG A 198 48.95 -29.53 18.48
C ARG A 198 48.44 -28.46 17.51
N GLN A 199 49.30 -27.96 16.61
CA GLN A 199 48.89 -26.99 15.58
C GLN A 199 47.82 -27.58 14.64
N SER A 200 48.03 -28.80 14.13
CA SER A 200 47.05 -29.50 13.30
C SER A 200 45.71 -29.75 14.02
N GLN A 201 45.73 -30.02 15.33
CA GLN A 201 44.51 -30.14 16.13
C GLN A 201 43.80 -28.78 16.30
N GLN A 202 44.56 -27.71 16.55
CA GLN A 202 44.01 -26.35 16.64
C GLN A 202 43.37 -25.92 15.31
N GLU A 203 44.02 -26.18 14.18
CA GLU A 203 43.49 -25.91 12.84
C GLU A 203 42.18 -26.66 12.59
N ARG A 204 42.12 -27.95 12.95
CA ARG A 204 40.87 -28.73 12.86
C ARG A 204 39.74 -28.14 13.71
N ARG A 205 40.04 -27.70 14.94
CA ARG A 205 39.04 -27.04 15.81
C ARG A 205 38.56 -25.72 15.21
N ILE A 206 39.47 -24.90 14.69
CA ILE A 206 39.14 -23.64 14.03
C ILE A 206 38.28 -23.91 12.78
N ALA A 207 38.60 -24.93 11.99
CA ALA A 207 37.82 -25.31 10.81
C ALA A 207 36.38 -25.72 11.18
N VAL A 208 36.21 -26.54 12.23
CA VAL A 208 34.89 -26.93 12.74
C VAL A 208 34.09 -25.72 13.24
N GLN A 209 34.71 -24.86 14.05
CA GLN A 209 34.07 -23.63 14.54
C GLN A 209 33.65 -22.71 13.38
N LEU A 210 34.50 -22.56 12.37
CA LEU A 210 34.22 -21.75 11.20
C LEU A 210 33.08 -22.34 10.35
N MET A 211 32.99 -23.67 10.26
CA MET A 211 31.88 -24.37 9.62
C MET A 211 30.56 -24.12 10.39
N HIS A 212 30.56 -24.20 11.72
CA HIS A 212 29.38 -23.85 12.53
C HIS A 212 28.96 -22.39 12.33
N VAL A 213 29.89 -21.43 12.39
CA VAL A 213 29.59 -20.01 12.17
C VAL A 213 29.05 -19.77 10.75
N ARG A 214 29.57 -20.46 9.74
CA ARG A 214 29.03 -20.37 8.36
C ARG A 214 27.60 -20.90 8.30
N HIS A 215 27.34 -22.04 8.93
CA HIS A 215 26.01 -22.63 8.96
C HIS A 215 25.00 -21.74 9.71
N GLU A 216 25.37 -21.21 10.88
CA GLU A 216 24.53 -20.27 11.65
C GLU A 216 24.23 -19.00 10.84
N LYS A 217 25.23 -18.45 10.13
CA LYS A 217 25.02 -17.30 9.23
C LYS A 217 24.06 -17.61 8.09
N GLU A 218 24.15 -18.80 7.50
CA GLU A 218 23.22 -19.25 6.47
C GLU A 218 21.79 -19.33 7.03
N VAL A 219 21.60 -19.94 8.20
CA VAL A 219 20.30 -20.00 8.87
C VAL A 219 19.75 -18.61 9.16
N LEU A 220 20.58 -17.66 9.62
CA LEU A 220 20.16 -16.27 9.84
C LEU A 220 19.76 -15.57 8.54
N TRP A 221 20.50 -15.81 7.45
CA TRP A 221 20.20 -15.27 6.13
C TRP A 221 18.86 -15.81 5.60
N GLN A 222 18.64 -17.13 5.67
CA GLN A 222 17.38 -17.76 5.31
C GLN A 222 16.22 -17.23 6.14
N ASN A 223 16.39 -17.11 7.45
CA ASN A 223 15.38 -16.54 8.34
C ASN A 223 15.05 -15.08 8.00
N ARG A 224 16.05 -14.29 7.60
CA ARG A 224 15.84 -12.91 7.16
C ARG A 224 15.03 -12.85 5.87
N ILE A 225 15.39 -13.65 4.87
CA ILE A 225 14.65 -13.74 3.60
C ILE A 225 13.22 -14.20 3.83
N PHE A 226 13.04 -15.22 4.66
CA PHE A 226 11.71 -15.75 4.96
C PHE A 226 10.82 -14.67 5.59
N ARG A 227 11.33 -13.93 6.59
CA ARG A 227 10.60 -12.81 7.20
C ARG A 227 10.31 -11.70 6.20
N GLU A 228 11.28 -11.36 5.35
CA GLU A 228 11.12 -10.33 4.33
C GLU A 228 10.00 -10.68 3.34
N LYS A 229 9.97 -11.94 2.86
CA LYS A 229 8.88 -12.46 2.03
C LYS A 229 7.52 -12.38 2.74
N GLN A 230 7.45 -12.78 4.01
CA GLN A 230 6.20 -12.68 4.77
C GLN A 230 5.72 -11.22 4.92
N TYR A 231 6.63 -10.28 5.13
CA TYR A 231 6.27 -8.86 5.18
C TYR A 231 5.88 -8.32 3.81
N GLU A 232 6.52 -8.75 2.73
CA GLU A 232 6.13 -8.41 1.36
C GLU A 232 4.72 -8.90 1.05
N GLU A 233 4.44 -10.18 1.31
CA GLU A 233 3.11 -10.78 1.13
C GLU A 233 2.05 -10.04 1.95
N ARG A 234 2.35 -9.72 3.22
CA ARG A 234 1.44 -8.95 4.06
C ARG A 234 1.20 -7.55 3.51
N ARG A 235 2.24 -6.84 3.08
CA ARG A 235 2.11 -5.49 2.48
C ARG A 235 1.28 -5.53 1.20
N LEU A 236 1.50 -6.51 0.33
CA LEU A 236 0.74 -6.68 -0.91
C LEU A 236 -0.73 -6.94 -0.61
N LYS A 237 -1.01 -7.80 0.38
CA LYS A 237 -2.38 -8.07 0.81
C LYS A 237 -3.04 -6.84 1.43
N GLU A 238 -2.36 -6.16 2.36
CA GLU A 238 -2.87 -4.92 2.97
C GLU A 238 -3.14 -3.83 1.93
N PHE A 239 -2.29 -3.74 0.90
CA PHE A 239 -2.45 -2.82 -0.22
C PHE A 239 -3.69 -3.19 -1.06
N GLN A 240 -3.84 -4.47 -1.41
CA GLN A 240 -5.01 -4.93 -2.16
C GLN A 240 -6.31 -4.74 -1.36
N ASP A 241 -6.32 -5.11 -0.08
CA ASP A 241 -7.47 -4.92 0.81
C ASP A 241 -7.82 -3.43 0.96
N ALA A 242 -6.83 -2.53 0.92
CA ALA A 242 -7.07 -1.08 0.93
C ALA A 242 -7.72 -0.60 -0.37
N LEU A 243 -7.25 -1.06 -1.53
CA LEU A 243 -7.87 -0.77 -2.81
C LEU A 243 -9.32 -1.29 -2.88
N ASP A 244 -9.56 -2.49 -2.38
CA ASP A 244 -10.90 -3.09 -2.37
C ASP A 244 -11.85 -2.31 -1.45
N ARG A 245 -11.36 -1.86 -0.28
CA ARG A 245 -12.12 -0.98 0.63
C ARG A 245 -12.45 0.37 0.01
N GLU A 246 -11.48 1.03 -0.61
CA GLU A 246 -11.69 2.30 -1.30
C GLU A 246 -12.66 2.15 -2.48
N ALA A 247 -12.54 1.07 -3.26
CA ALA A 247 -13.45 0.77 -4.35
C ALA A 247 -14.88 0.49 -3.86
N ALA A 248 -15.05 -0.20 -2.74
CA ALA A 248 -16.36 -0.43 -2.12
C ALA A 248 -17.01 0.89 -1.66
N LEU A 249 -16.24 1.77 -0.99
CA LEU A 249 -16.73 3.09 -0.57
C LEU A 249 -17.10 3.96 -1.77
N ALA A 250 -16.30 3.94 -2.84
CA ALA A 250 -16.59 4.68 -4.06
C ALA A 250 -17.87 4.18 -4.75
N LYS A 251 -18.10 2.86 -4.77
CA LYS A 251 -19.35 2.27 -5.29
C LYS A 251 -20.55 2.69 -4.44
N GLN A 252 -20.44 2.65 -3.11
CA GLN A 252 -21.52 3.09 -2.23
C GLN A 252 -21.83 4.58 -2.44
N ALA A 253 -20.81 5.43 -2.47
CA ALA A 253 -20.99 6.85 -2.72
C ALA A 253 -21.64 7.14 -4.08
N LYS A 254 -21.34 6.35 -5.10
CA LYS A 254 -21.99 6.44 -6.41
C LYS A 254 -23.48 6.10 -6.32
N ILE A 255 -23.83 5.01 -5.63
CA ILE A 255 -25.24 4.61 -5.43
C ILE A 255 -25.98 5.69 -4.65
N ASP A 256 -25.41 6.16 -3.54
CA ASP A 256 -26.04 7.19 -2.71
C ASP A 256 -26.27 8.49 -3.50
N PHE A 257 -25.32 8.88 -4.36
CA PHE A 257 -25.46 10.04 -5.24
C PHE A 257 -26.54 9.84 -6.31
N GLU A 258 -26.58 8.66 -6.94
CA GLU A 258 -27.61 8.31 -7.93
C GLU A 258 -29.01 8.29 -7.29
N GLU A 259 -29.14 7.76 -6.07
CA GLU A 259 -30.39 7.80 -5.31
C GLU A 259 -30.79 9.23 -4.94
N GLN A 260 -29.86 10.06 -4.48
CA GLN A 260 -30.14 11.47 -4.21
C GLN A 260 -30.60 12.19 -5.47
N ALA A 261 -29.95 11.94 -6.61
CA ALA A 261 -30.35 12.50 -7.90
C ALA A 261 -31.73 11.98 -8.35
N ALA A 262 -32.07 10.72 -8.08
CA ALA A 262 -33.41 10.18 -8.33
C ALA A 262 -34.47 10.87 -7.45
N ARG A 263 -34.23 10.96 -6.14
CA ARG A 263 -35.13 11.67 -5.20
C ARG A 263 -35.35 13.13 -5.61
N GLN A 264 -34.30 13.84 -6.03
CA GLN A 264 -34.43 15.22 -6.51
C GLN A 264 -35.23 15.29 -7.82
N ARG A 265 -35.04 14.34 -8.75
CA ARG A 265 -35.83 14.28 -9.99
C ARG A 265 -37.32 14.05 -9.69
N GLU A 266 -37.65 13.14 -8.78
CA GLU A 266 -39.04 12.88 -8.35
C GLU A 266 -39.69 14.13 -7.75
N ILE A 267 -38.98 14.87 -6.88
CA ILE A 267 -39.49 16.12 -6.31
C ILE A 267 -39.72 17.17 -7.41
N HIS A 268 -38.79 17.30 -8.35
CA HIS A 268 -38.96 18.24 -9.46
C HIS A 268 -40.12 17.87 -10.37
N GLU A 269 -40.37 16.58 -10.58
CA GLU A 269 -41.52 16.09 -11.35
C GLU A 269 -42.83 16.40 -10.62
N GLN A 270 -42.93 16.15 -9.31
CA GLN A 270 -44.09 16.51 -8.50
C GLN A 270 -44.40 18.00 -8.58
N ILE A 271 -43.40 18.86 -8.39
CA ILE A 271 -43.56 20.31 -8.50
C ILE A 271 -44.00 20.72 -9.91
N ALA A 272 -43.51 20.04 -10.95
CA ALA A 272 -43.93 20.31 -12.33
C ALA A 272 -45.40 19.94 -12.57
N VAL A 273 -45.85 18.80 -12.05
CA VAL A 273 -47.25 18.36 -12.11
C VAL A 273 -48.14 19.34 -11.36
N GLU A 274 -47.81 19.69 -10.11
CA GLU A 274 -48.57 20.68 -9.31
C GLU A 274 -48.66 22.04 -10.02
N ARG A 275 -47.58 22.49 -10.65
CA ARG A 275 -47.59 23.73 -11.44
C ARG A 275 -48.53 23.64 -12.64
N ALA A 276 -48.55 22.50 -13.33
CA ALA A 276 -49.45 22.28 -14.45
C ALA A 276 -50.91 22.24 -13.99
N GLU A 277 -51.20 21.54 -12.89
CA GLU A 277 -52.51 21.50 -12.26
C GLU A 277 -52.97 22.88 -11.78
N ALA A 278 -52.11 23.64 -11.09
CA ALA A 278 -52.42 25.00 -10.67
C ALA A 278 -52.69 25.92 -11.87
N SER A 279 -51.98 25.74 -12.99
CA SER A 279 -52.27 26.48 -14.22
C SER A 279 -53.63 26.08 -14.82
N TYR A 280 -53.96 24.79 -14.82
CA TYR A 280 -55.26 24.31 -15.27
C TYR A 280 -56.39 24.82 -14.37
N GLN A 281 -56.24 24.74 -13.06
CA GLN A 281 -57.22 25.22 -12.08
C GLN A 281 -57.49 26.72 -12.25
N LYS A 282 -56.46 27.54 -12.49
CA LYS A 282 -56.65 28.98 -12.78
C LYS A 282 -57.57 29.20 -13.98
N HIS A 283 -57.33 28.48 -15.08
CA HIS A 283 -58.18 28.58 -16.28
C HIS A 283 -59.58 28.02 -16.02
N TYR A 284 -59.68 26.91 -15.29
CA TYR A 284 -60.95 26.30 -14.93
C TYR A 284 -61.82 27.22 -14.07
N ILE A 285 -61.26 27.82 -13.01
CA ILE A 285 -61.95 28.77 -12.13
C ILE A 285 -62.40 30.00 -12.91
N MET A 286 -61.55 30.51 -13.81
CA MET A 286 -61.93 31.63 -14.69
C MET A 286 -63.13 31.28 -15.57
N CYS A 287 -63.11 30.12 -16.23
CA CYS A 287 -64.22 29.64 -17.05
C CYS A 287 -65.49 29.39 -16.23
N ALA A 288 -65.35 28.79 -15.04
CA ALA A 288 -66.47 28.55 -14.12
C ALA A 288 -67.11 29.86 -13.67
N SER A 289 -66.31 30.88 -13.36
CA SER A 289 -66.81 32.21 -13.01
C SER A 289 -67.57 32.87 -14.17
N ILE A 290 -67.08 32.74 -15.41
CA ILE A 290 -67.79 33.25 -16.58
C ILE A 290 -69.11 32.50 -16.78
N LEU A 291 -69.12 31.18 -16.61
CA LEU A 291 -70.32 30.36 -16.73
C LEU A 291 -71.36 30.71 -15.66
N ASP A 292 -70.92 30.95 -14.42
CA ASP A 292 -71.76 31.42 -13.32
C ASP A 292 -72.40 32.79 -13.65
N GLN A 293 -71.63 33.74 -14.19
CA GLN A 293 -72.16 35.03 -14.66
C GLN A 293 -73.19 34.88 -15.80
N ILE A 294 -73.00 33.90 -16.71
CA ILE A 294 -73.99 33.60 -17.76
C ILE A 294 -75.27 33.03 -17.15
N LEU A 295 -75.13 32.10 -16.21
CA LEU A 295 -76.25 31.51 -15.49
C LEU A 295 -77.02 32.59 -14.71
N ASP A 296 -76.32 33.48 -14.00
CA ASP A 296 -76.90 34.62 -13.29
C ASP A 296 -77.68 35.54 -14.23
N LEU A 297 -77.12 35.88 -15.39
CA LEU A 297 -77.81 36.71 -16.37
C LEU A 297 -79.06 36.00 -16.89
N SER A 298 -78.95 34.71 -17.22
CA SER A 298 -80.06 33.93 -17.76
C SER A 298 -81.20 33.74 -16.74
N THR A 299 -80.86 33.52 -15.47
CA THR A 299 -81.80 33.35 -14.37
C THR A 299 -82.49 34.67 -14.03
N LYS A 300 -81.76 35.79 -13.92
CA LYS A 300 -82.36 37.13 -13.81
C LYS A 300 -83.32 37.43 -14.96
N VAL A 301 -82.92 37.15 -16.19
CA VAL A 301 -83.78 37.36 -17.36
C VAL A 301 -85.04 36.49 -17.29
N ALA A 302 -84.93 35.23 -16.86
CA ALA A 302 -86.06 34.33 -16.69
C ALA A 302 -87.00 34.78 -15.57
N ASP A 303 -86.46 35.13 -14.39
CA ASP A 303 -87.22 35.62 -13.23
C ASP A 303 -88.05 36.86 -13.60
N TYR A 304 -87.44 37.83 -14.29
CA TYR A 304 -88.17 39.01 -14.72
C TYR A 304 -89.24 38.69 -15.75
N ARG A 305 -88.97 37.80 -16.73
CA ARG A 305 -90.00 37.38 -17.71
C ARG A 305 -91.19 36.69 -17.03
N MET A 306 -90.94 35.90 -15.98
CA MET A 306 -91.99 35.27 -15.19
C MET A 306 -92.83 36.28 -14.40
N LEU A 307 -92.24 37.37 -13.95
CA LEU A 307 -92.92 38.42 -13.19
C LEU A 307 -93.65 39.47 -14.06
N THR A 308 -93.21 39.69 -15.30
CA THR A 308 -93.72 40.76 -16.19
C THR A 308 -94.36 40.27 -17.50
N ASP A 309 -94.83 39.03 -17.55
CA ASP A 309 -95.44 38.41 -18.76
C ASP A 309 -94.58 38.59 -20.03
N ASN A 310 -93.31 38.18 -19.95
CA ASN A 310 -92.31 38.18 -21.02
C ASN A 310 -91.80 39.55 -21.54
N LEU A 311 -92.27 40.68 -21.02
CA LEU A 311 -91.83 42.00 -21.47
C LEU A 311 -90.61 42.49 -20.67
N ILE A 312 -89.44 42.59 -21.31
CA ILE A 312 -88.23 43.15 -20.69
C ILE A 312 -87.93 44.54 -21.27
N PRO A 313 -87.93 45.61 -20.44
CA PRO A 313 -87.53 46.94 -20.86
C PRO A 313 -86.08 47.00 -21.38
N TYR A 314 -85.86 47.69 -22.50
CA TYR A 314 -84.55 47.77 -23.18
C TYR A 314 -83.43 48.29 -22.28
N LYS A 315 -83.69 49.35 -21.50
CA LYS A 315 -82.70 49.97 -20.60
C LYS A 315 -82.19 48.96 -19.58
N LEU A 316 -83.11 48.22 -18.98
CA LEU A 316 -82.83 47.26 -17.93
C LEU A 316 -82.00 46.06 -18.45
N MET A 317 -82.30 45.61 -19.67
CA MET A 317 -81.48 44.60 -20.38
C MET A 317 -80.09 45.13 -20.78
N HIS A 318 -79.99 46.41 -21.13
CA HIS A 318 -78.72 47.05 -21.44
C HIS A 318 -77.83 47.13 -20.20
N ASP A 319 -78.38 47.60 -19.08
CA ASP A 319 -77.65 47.72 -17.81
C ASP A 319 -77.13 46.36 -17.30
N TRP A 320 -77.93 45.28 -17.40
CA TRP A 320 -77.46 43.94 -17.05
C TRP A 320 -76.39 43.38 -17.98
N LYS A 321 -76.47 43.69 -19.28
CA LYS A 321 -75.41 43.35 -20.23
C LYS A 321 -74.12 44.09 -19.90
N GLU A 322 -74.21 45.37 -19.53
CA GLU A 322 -73.03 46.13 -19.08
C GLU A 322 -72.43 45.54 -17.81
N LEU A 323 -73.25 45.15 -16.82
CA LEU A 323 -72.76 44.46 -15.61
C LEU A 323 -72.04 43.16 -15.94
N PHE A 324 -72.58 42.36 -16.87
CA PHE A 324 -71.96 41.14 -17.38
C PHE A 324 -70.61 41.42 -18.06
N PHE A 325 -70.54 42.40 -18.97
CA PHE A 325 -69.27 42.76 -19.63
C PHE A 325 -68.23 43.34 -18.68
N HIS A 326 -68.67 43.99 -17.59
CA HIS A 326 -67.79 44.51 -16.55
C HIS A 326 -67.45 43.47 -15.46
N GLY A 327 -67.97 42.24 -15.55
CA GLY A 327 -67.72 41.17 -14.58
C GLY A 327 -68.24 41.47 -13.18
N LYS A 328 -69.27 42.32 -13.07
CA LYS A 328 -69.92 42.65 -11.79
C LYS A 328 -71.09 41.69 -11.57
N PRO A 329 -71.27 41.18 -10.33
CA PRO A 329 -72.38 40.28 -10.01
C PRO A 329 -73.72 40.98 -10.24
N ILE A 330 -74.69 40.26 -10.81
CA ILE A 330 -76.03 40.80 -11.12
C ILE A 330 -76.94 40.68 -9.89
N TYR A 331 -76.67 39.72 -9.01
CA TYR A 331 -77.30 39.60 -7.71
C TYR A 331 -76.54 40.43 -6.67
N GLU A 332 -77.28 41.08 -5.77
CA GLU A 332 -76.69 41.78 -4.64
C GLU A 332 -76.04 40.75 -3.70
N GLN A 333 -74.71 40.78 -3.64
CA GLN A 333 -73.94 39.87 -2.80
C GLN A 333 -74.30 40.14 -1.34
N ALA A 334 -74.97 39.19 -0.71
CA ALA A 334 -75.20 39.23 0.71
C ALA A 334 -73.83 39.32 1.41
N CYS A 335 -73.50 40.48 1.98
CA CYS A 335 -72.37 40.62 2.89
C CYS A 335 -72.69 39.77 4.12
N ILE A 336 -72.28 38.50 4.07
CA ILE A 336 -72.14 37.70 5.26
C ILE A 336 -71.06 38.41 6.07
N LYS A 337 -71.46 39.07 7.17
CA LYS A 337 -70.52 39.68 8.12
C LYS A 337 -69.41 38.67 8.39
N ASP A 338 -68.17 39.06 8.13
CA ASP A 338 -66.99 38.21 8.27
C ASP A 338 -67.03 37.47 9.61
N LEU A 339 -67.24 36.15 9.55
CA LEU A 339 -66.95 35.31 10.69
C LEU A 339 -65.42 35.34 10.87
N PRO A 340 -64.90 35.64 12.08
CA PRO A 340 -63.48 35.74 12.29
C PRO A 340 -62.78 34.42 11.96
N ALA A 341 -61.68 34.50 11.20
CA ALA A 341 -60.92 33.38 10.65
C ALA A 341 -60.24 32.46 11.69
N LYS A 342 -60.49 32.65 12.98
CA LYS A 342 -60.05 31.75 14.04
C LYS A 342 -61.30 31.14 14.66
N PRO A 343 -61.53 29.82 14.49
CA PRO A 343 -62.63 29.17 15.18
C PRO A 343 -62.44 29.39 16.68
N SER A 344 -63.44 29.96 17.35
CA SER A 344 -63.45 30.12 18.80
C SER A 344 -63.23 28.74 19.44
N ALA A 345 -62.60 28.66 20.61
CA ALA A 345 -62.40 27.41 21.33
C ALA A 345 -63.72 26.62 21.52
N GLU A 346 -64.84 27.34 21.62
CA GLU A 346 -66.19 26.75 21.68
C GLU A 346 -66.62 26.10 20.36
N GLN A 347 -66.26 26.68 19.20
CA GLN A 347 -66.56 26.13 17.87
C GLN A 347 -65.72 24.90 17.54
N LEU A 348 -64.48 24.84 18.03
CA LEU A 348 -63.63 23.63 17.94
C LEU A 348 -64.21 22.49 18.77
N VAL A 349 -64.68 22.79 19.99
CA VAL A 349 -65.36 21.80 20.84
C VAL A 349 -66.69 21.36 20.24
N GLU A 350 -67.43 22.25 19.56
CA GLU A 350 -68.66 21.88 18.85
C GLU A 350 -68.40 21.03 17.59
N LEU A 351 -67.31 21.29 16.85
CA LEU A 351 -66.88 20.46 15.72
C LEU A 351 -66.44 19.08 16.21
N GLU A 352 -65.64 19.02 17.27
CA GLU A 352 -65.23 17.75 17.88
C GLU A 352 -66.44 16.97 18.42
N LYS A 353 -67.44 17.64 18.98
CA LYS A 353 -68.72 17.01 19.36
C LYS A 353 -69.50 16.48 18.16
N ARG A 354 -69.56 17.22 17.04
CA ARG A 354 -70.21 16.77 15.81
C ARG A 354 -69.48 15.60 15.16
N ASP A 355 -68.16 15.64 15.11
CA ASP A 355 -67.33 14.56 14.59
C ASP A 355 -67.45 13.29 15.45
N LEU A 356 -67.56 13.43 16.77
CA LEU A 356 -67.84 12.31 17.67
C LEU A 356 -69.24 11.74 17.48
N LEU A 357 -70.26 12.60 17.30
CA LEU A 357 -71.64 12.21 17.00
C LEU A 357 -71.74 11.47 15.65
N ASP A 358 -71.09 11.96 14.60
CA ASP A 358 -71.09 11.31 13.28
C ASP A 358 -70.39 9.94 13.32
N ASN A 359 -69.29 9.81 14.06
CA ASN A 359 -68.59 8.53 14.21
C ASN A 359 -69.37 7.51 15.04
N SER A 360 -70.07 7.95 16.10
CA SER A 360 -70.93 7.07 16.90
C SER A 360 -72.17 6.64 16.13
N ASP A 361 -72.85 7.57 15.45
CA ASP A 361 -74.10 7.33 14.74
C ASP A 361 -73.87 6.49 13.47
N TYR A 362 -72.75 6.70 12.77
CA TYR A 362 -72.37 5.86 11.62
C TYR A 362 -72.06 4.42 12.03
N GLY A 363 -71.40 4.23 13.18
CA GLY A 363 -71.14 2.91 13.75
C GLY A 363 -72.43 2.17 14.13
N GLU A 364 -73.37 2.89 14.76
CA GLU A 364 -74.67 2.34 15.16
C GLU A 364 -75.58 2.05 13.96
N TYR A 365 -75.63 2.92 12.95
CA TYR A 365 -76.35 2.68 11.70
C TYR A 365 -75.80 1.48 10.92
N LYS A 366 -74.47 1.31 10.89
CA LYS A 366 -73.81 0.14 10.31
C LYS A 366 -74.16 -1.15 11.05
N LEU A 367 -74.20 -1.12 12.39
CA LEU A 367 -74.63 -2.25 13.20
C LEU A 367 -76.11 -2.58 12.97
N ILE A 368 -76.99 -1.59 12.96
CA ILE A 368 -78.43 -1.78 12.73
C ILE A 368 -78.71 -2.31 11.32
N THR A 369 -78.02 -1.81 10.30
CA THR A 369 -78.16 -2.31 8.92
C THR A 369 -77.66 -3.74 8.78
N LEU A 370 -76.52 -4.09 9.37
CA LEU A 370 -76.02 -5.46 9.38
C LEU A 370 -76.94 -6.42 10.17
N TYR A 371 -77.47 -5.99 11.31
CA TYR A 371 -78.45 -6.79 12.08
C TYR A 371 -79.76 -6.98 11.30
N ARG A 372 -80.25 -5.95 10.60
CA ARG A 372 -81.45 -6.02 9.76
C ARG A 372 -81.27 -6.90 8.53
N MET A 373 -80.06 -6.96 7.98
CA MET A 373 -79.71 -7.89 6.88
C MET A 373 -79.62 -9.33 7.37
N ALA A 374 -79.00 -9.57 8.53
CA ALA A 374 -78.93 -10.90 9.15
C ALA A 374 -80.32 -11.44 9.54
N VAL A 375 -81.22 -10.59 10.06
CA VAL A 375 -82.60 -10.98 10.38
C VAL A 375 -83.40 -11.31 9.11
N ARG A 376 -83.17 -10.62 7.99
CA ARG A 376 -83.82 -10.91 6.69
C ARG A 376 -83.40 -12.26 6.09
N GLU A 377 -82.15 -12.67 6.26
CA GLU A 377 -81.68 -13.99 5.82
C GLU A 377 -82.25 -15.13 6.68
N SER A 378 -82.61 -14.85 7.95
CA SER A 378 -83.19 -15.84 8.86
C SER A 378 -84.72 -16.00 8.77
N SER A 379 -85.43 -15.13 8.03
CA SER A 379 -86.91 -15.06 8.04
C SER A 379 -87.56 -15.20 6.65
N SER A 380 -87.04 -16.08 5.78
CA SER A 380 -87.67 -16.39 4.49
C SER A 380 -88.30 -17.80 4.52
N PRO A 381 -89.64 -17.95 4.47
CA PRO A 381 -90.28 -19.25 4.37
C PRO A 381 -90.32 -19.74 2.91
N ALA A 382 -89.78 -20.94 2.70
CA ALA A 382 -89.89 -21.68 1.45
C ALA A 382 -91.35 -22.07 1.16
N MET A 383 -91.84 -21.75 -0.05
CA MET A 383 -92.99 -22.41 -0.67
C MET A 383 -92.55 -23.08 -1.97
N THR A 384 -92.41 -24.39 -1.90
CA THR A 384 -92.28 -25.34 -3.01
C THR A 384 -93.67 -25.71 -3.52
N ILE A 385 -93.86 -26.02 -4.83
CA ILE A 385 -94.81 -27.00 -5.45
C ILE A 385 -94.87 -26.74 -7.00
N PRO A 386 -94.98 -27.74 -7.90
CA PRO A 386 -93.92 -28.69 -8.30
C PRO A 386 -93.78 -28.84 -9.85
N LEU A 387 -92.75 -29.56 -10.29
CA LEU A 387 -92.59 -30.07 -11.67
C LEU A 387 -93.51 -31.28 -11.96
N PRO A 388 -93.80 -31.55 -13.25
CA PRO A 388 -93.73 -32.92 -13.74
C PRO A 388 -92.78 -33.09 -14.95
N LEU A 389 -92.07 -34.21 -14.89
CA LEU A 389 -91.14 -34.84 -15.85
C LEU A 389 -91.89 -35.49 -17.06
N PRO A 390 -91.26 -36.33 -17.92
CA PRO A 390 -90.25 -36.01 -18.95
C PRO A 390 -90.56 -36.67 -20.32
N GLY A 391 -89.85 -36.23 -21.38
CA GLY A 391 -89.43 -37.14 -22.47
C GLY A 391 -89.88 -36.82 -23.90
N ARG A 392 -88.93 -36.47 -24.79
CA ARG A 392 -88.38 -37.34 -25.86
C ARG A 392 -87.34 -36.58 -26.70
N ARG A 393 -86.20 -37.24 -26.93
CA ARG A 393 -85.06 -36.95 -27.85
C ARG A 393 -85.48 -37.09 -29.34
N PRO A 394 -84.57 -36.96 -30.34
CA PRO A 394 -83.41 -36.09 -30.61
C PRO A 394 -83.60 -35.37 -32.00
N GLU A 395 -82.76 -34.50 -32.56
CA GLU A 395 -81.48 -34.73 -33.26
C GLU A 395 -80.83 -33.40 -33.71
N GLN A 396 -79.50 -33.37 -33.60
CA GLN A 396 -78.45 -32.86 -34.52
C GLN A 396 -78.81 -31.84 -35.62
N HIS A 397 -78.08 -30.72 -35.68
CA HIS A 397 -77.11 -30.45 -36.76
C HIS A 397 -76.23 -29.20 -36.48
N HIS A 398 -75.03 -29.26 -37.06
CA HIS A 398 -73.84 -28.41 -36.95
C HIS A 398 -74.00 -26.93 -37.33
N GLY A 399 -73.06 -26.10 -36.86
CA GLY A 399 -72.78 -24.79 -37.45
C GLY A 399 -71.61 -24.03 -36.82
N THR A 400 -70.37 -24.39 -37.19
CA THR A 400 -69.14 -23.60 -37.03
C THR A 400 -69.05 -22.45 -38.05
N CYS A 401 -68.21 -21.44 -37.72
CA CYS A 401 -67.35 -20.58 -38.58
C CYS A 401 -67.43 -19.09 -38.16
N LEU A 402 -66.37 -18.49 -37.60
CA LEU A 402 -65.17 -17.92 -38.25
C LEU A 402 -65.44 -16.75 -39.21
N GLY A 403 -65.30 -15.53 -38.68
CA GLY A 403 -64.28 -14.53 -39.07
C GLY A 403 -64.14 -14.05 -40.53
N SER A 404 -64.38 -12.73 -40.70
CA SER A 404 -63.74 -11.78 -41.65
C SER A 404 -64.16 -11.83 -43.12
N PRO A 405 -63.79 -10.84 -43.98
CA PRO A 405 -63.52 -9.39 -43.82
C PRO A 405 -64.19 -8.52 -44.94
N GLY A 406 -63.89 -7.20 -45.02
CA GLY A 406 -63.69 -6.55 -46.34
C GLY A 406 -64.39 -5.21 -46.65
N THR A 407 -63.66 -4.12 -46.43
CA THR A 407 -63.38 -2.99 -47.36
C THR A 407 -64.43 -2.44 -48.36
N CYS A 408 -64.66 -1.12 -48.21
CA CYS A 408 -64.54 -0.03 -49.20
C CYS A 408 -65.53 0.06 -50.39
N SER A 409 -66.34 1.14 -50.46
CA SER A 409 -66.18 2.21 -51.47
C SER A 409 -67.27 3.30 -51.43
N ARG A 410 -66.86 4.48 -51.91
CA ARG A 410 -67.49 5.80 -52.07
C ARG A 410 -68.87 5.83 -52.76
N ILE A 411 -69.63 6.92 -52.52
CA ILE A 411 -70.33 7.84 -53.48
C ILE A 411 -71.28 8.73 -52.63
N ALA A 412 -70.97 10.00 -52.40
CA ALA A 412 -71.43 11.23 -53.10
C ALA A 412 -72.83 11.76 -52.70
N MET A 413 -72.81 12.99 -52.15
CA MET A 413 -73.68 14.17 -52.42
C MET A 413 -75.20 14.00 -52.55
N SER A 414 -75.95 14.72 -51.69
CA SER A 414 -77.14 15.58 -51.96
C SER A 414 -78.09 15.56 -50.74
N TYR A 415 -78.26 16.62 -49.93
CA TYR A 415 -79.03 17.87 -50.12
C TYR A 415 -80.39 17.85 -49.39
N LEU A 416 -80.74 19.02 -48.80
CA LEU A 416 -82.05 19.51 -48.32
C LEU A 416 -82.67 18.86 -47.06
N ILE A 417 -82.77 19.62 -45.95
CA ILE A 417 -83.87 20.53 -45.57
C ILE A 417 -85.20 19.79 -45.38
N GLN A 418 -85.62 19.60 -44.12
CA GLN A 418 -86.71 20.36 -43.50
C GLN A 418 -86.72 20.17 -41.97
#